data_AF-A0A833Q8X5-F1
#
_entry.id   AF-A0A833Q8X5-F1
#
_cell.length_a   1.000
_cell.length_b   1.000
_cell.length_c   1.000
_cell.angle_alpha   90.00
_cell.angle_beta   90.00
_cell.angle_gamma   90.00
#
_symmetry.space_group_name_H-M   'P 1'
#
loop_
_entity.id
_entity.type
_entity.pdbx_description
1 polymer ?
#
loop_
_entity_poly.entity_id
_entity_poly.type
_entity_poly.pdbx_seq_one_letter_code
_entity_poly.pdbx_strand_id
1 'polypeptide(L)'
;MVKTLLLEILIQVPVTILFPFLGVWPESESFADDGMDGVPSDWNGICQNELDISFTCNKKLIGARYFNKGYEAYEGAPLNISFQTPRDTDGHGTHTLSTAGGTFVANASFFGYGNGTAKGGSPHARVAAYKGLSLSSTSLAKGKYPIIMSTDAKTANSTENDARLCLYGSLDSAKVNGSIVICARGTNARVEKGEVVLEAGGVGMVLINPATASNNIIPDKHILPAVAMTYSDSQTLLCHTSNQTGLYISHELNAVRFYLVL
;
A
#
# COMPACT_ATOMS: atom_id res chain seq x y z
N MET A 1 -26.65 16.26 -22.25
CA MET A 1 -27.00 15.88 -20.87
C MET A 1 -26.03 14.78 -20.45
N VAL A 2 -24.77 15.15 -20.19
CA VAL A 2 -23.73 14.18 -19.81
C VAL A 2 -23.88 13.95 -18.31
N LYS A 3 -24.33 12.76 -17.94
CA LYS A 3 -24.35 12.32 -16.55
C LYS A 3 -22.89 12.24 -16.08
N THR A 4 -22.51 13.19 -15.23
CA THR A 4 -21.32 13.13 -14.39
C THR A 4 -21.35 11.81 -13.64
N LEU A 5 -20.50 10.84 -14.03
CA LEU A 5 -20.18 9.73 -13.15
C LEU A 5 -19.19 10.30 -12.13
N LEU A 6 -19.74 10.95 -11.11
CA LEU A 6 -19.06 11.11 -9.85
C LEU A 6 -18.56 9.72 -9.48
N LEU A 7 -17.25 9.53 -9.39
CA LEU A 7 -16.76 8.55 -8.42
C LEU A 7 -17.12 9.19 -7.08
N GLU A 8 -18.36 8.95 -6.65
CA GLU A 8 -18.72 9.06 -5.25
C GLU A 8 -17.76 8.08 -4.57
N ILE A 9 -16.63 8.60 -4.10
CA ILE A 9 -16.16 8.19 -2.78
C ILE A 9 -17.41 8.43 -1.93
N LEU A 10 -18.18 7.37 -1.65
CA LEU A 10 -19.32 7.44 -0.77
C LEU A 10 -18.75 7.84 0.60
N ILE A 11 -18.67 9.15 0.82
CA ILE A 11 -18.35 9.79 2.08
C ILE A 11 -19.60 9.61 2.93
N GLN A 12 -19.77 8.41 3.49
CA GLN A 12 -20.82 8.09 4.45
C GLN A 12 -20.22 7.19 5.53
N VAL A 13 -19.71 7.82 6.60
CA VAL A 13 -19.46 7.26 7.96
C VAL A 13 -18.53 6.01 8.08
N PRO A 14 -18.00 5.72 9.27
CA PRO A 14 -16.61 6.05 9.64
C PRO A 14 -15.56 5.35 8.74
N VAL A 15 -15.04 6.06 7.74
CA VAL A 15 -13.98 5.51 6.87
C VAL A 15 -12.63 5.62 7.58
N THR A 16 -11.97 4.48 7.81
CA THR A 16 -10.54 4.44 8.16
C THR A 16 -9.72 4.42 6.87
N ILE A 17 -8.90 5.45 6.66
CA ILE A 17 -8.03 5.52 5.49
C ILE A 17 -6.67 4.90 5.83
N LEU A 18 -6.26 3.87 5.07
CA LEU A 18 -5.05 3.08 5.28
C LEU A 18 -4.00 3.42 4.20
N PHE A 19 -2.88 4.04 4.59
CA PHE A 19 -1.77 4.32 3.67
C PHE A 19 -0.51 3.53 4.04
N PRO A 20 0.04 2.72 3.12
CA PRO A 20 1.19 1.85 3.39
C PRO A 20 2.57 2.52 3.21
N PHE A 21 2.68 3.86 3.24
CA PHE A 21 3.94 4.54 2.95
C PHE A 21 4.38 5.56 4.03
N LEU A 22 5.62 5.37 4.50
CA LEU A 22 6.51 6.25 5.29
C LEU A 22 6.09 6.74 6.69
N GLY A 23 4.86 6.47 7.13
CA GLY A 23 4.43 6.73 8.51
C GLY A 23 3.60 8.01 8.67
N VAL A 24 3.51 8.54 9.88
CA VAL A 24 2.78 9.80 10.16
C VAL A 24 3.46 10.65 11.24
N TRP A 25 3.38 11.98 11.13
CA TRP A 25 3.73 12.92 12.18
C TRP A 25 2.47 13.27 13.02
N PRO A 26 2.27 12.63 14.18
CA PRO A 26 1.00 12.72 14.92
C PRO A 26 0.72 14.12 15.49
N GLU A 27 1.75 14.93 15.74
CA GLU A 27 1.62 16.29 16.28
C GLU A 27 1.19 17.34 15.24
N SER A 28 1.00 16.94 13.98
CA SER A 28 0.50 17.85 12.95
C SER A 28 -0.93 18.31 13.28
N GLU A 29 -1.22 19.60 13.11
CA GLU A 29 -2.57 20.17 13.30
C GLU A 29 -3.61 19.49 12.39
N SER A 30 -3.19 18.92 11.26
CA SER A 30 -4.07 18.14 10.38
C SER A 30 -4.64 16.88 11.05
N PHE A 31 -4.05 16.42 12.15
CA PHE A 31 -4.51 15.26 12.91
C PHE A 31 -5.04 15.63 14.30
N ALA A 32 -5.36 16.89 14.54
CA ALA A 32 -6.11 17.31 15.72
C ALA A 32 -7.51 16.67 15.72
N ASP A 33 -8.03 16.37 16.91
CA ASP A 33 -9.25 15.61 17.12
C ASP A 33 -10.36 16.41 17.85
N ASP A 34 -10.26 17.74 17.75
CA ASP A 34 -11.24 18.68 18.26
C ASP A 34 -12.63 18.38 17.69
N GLY A 35 -13.62 18.27 18.58
CA GLY A 35 -15.00 17.98 18.19
C GLY A 35 -15.25 16.56 17.66
N MET A 36 -14.28 15.64 17.73
CA MET A 36 -14.51 14.23 17.38
C MET A 36 -15.02 13.43 18.58
N ASP A 37 -15.95 12.51 18.31
CA ASP A 37 -16.43 11.53 19.30
C ASP A 37 -15.36 10.47 19.61
N GLY A 38 -15.60 9.66 20.65
CA GLY A 38 -14.73 8.53 21.01
C GLY A 38 -14.47 7.57 19.84
N VAL A 39 -13.34 6.87 19.89
CA VAL A 39 -12.96 5.87 18.86
C VAL A 39 -14.06 4.80 18.74
N PRO A 40 -14.48 4.38 17.53
CA PRO A 40 -15.52 3.37 17.35
C PRO A 40 -15.15 2.08 18.08
N SER A 41 -16.11 1.47 18.77
CA SER A 41 -15.87 0.28 19.61
C SER A 41 -15.49 -0.97 18.81
N ASP A 42 -15.83 -0.99 17.52
CA ASP A 42 -15.48 -2.02 16.55
C ASP A 42 -14.08 -1.83 15.93
N TRP A 43 -13.39 -0.73 16.24
CA TRP A 43 -11.99 -0.53 15.86
C TRP A 43 -11.07 -1.43 16.67
N ASN A 44 -10.33 -2.29 15.98
CA ASN A 44 -9.40 -3.26 16.57
C ASN A 44 -7.92 -2.93 16.30
N GLY A 45 -7.63 -1.75 15.74
CA GLY A 45 -6.27 -1.29 15.52
C GLY A 45 -5.58 -0.87 16.81
N ILE A 46 -4.25 -0.84 16.79
CA ILE A 46 -3.43 -0.40 17.93
C ILE A 46 -2.66 0.86 17.60
N CYS A 47 -2.26 1.58 18.64
CA CYS A 47 -1.23 2.61 18.55
C CYS A 47 0.10 2.02 19.06
N GLN A 48 0.98 1.68 18.13
CA GLN A 48 2.26 1.05 18.44
C GLN A 48 3.28 2.13 18.82
N ASN A 49 3.74 2.15 20.08
CA ASN A 49 4.60 3.21 20.63
C ASN A 49 5.67 2.70 21.61
N GLU A 50 6.01 1.40 21.59
CA GLU A 50 6.86 0.78 22.61
C GLU A 50 8.29 1.36 22.66
N LEU A 51 8.80 1.82 21.51
CA LEU A 51 10.15 2.38 21.37
C LEU A 51 10.16 3.89 21.12
N ASP A 52 9.00 4.50 20.91
CA ASP A 52 8.79 5.94 20.78
C ASP A 52 7.59 6.33 21.63
N ILE A 53 7.83 6.47 22.93
CA ILE A 53 6.79 6.79 23.93
C ILE A 53 6.09 8.13 23.66
N SER A 54 6.71 9.02 22.87
CA SER A 54 6.13 10.30 22.48
C SER A 54 5.06 10.14 21.40
N PHE A 55 5.11 9.04 20.66
CA PHE A 55 4.11 8.72 19.64
C PHE A 55 2.79 8.37 20.32
N THR A 56 1.78 9.20 20.08
CA THR A 56 0.44 9.02 20.64
C THR A 56 -0.61 9.10 19.56
N CYS A 57 -1.62 8.24 19.70
CA CYS A 57 -2.83 8.27 18.89
C CYS A 57 -3.92 9.01 19.66
N ASN A 58 -4.90 9.53 18.94
CA ASN A 58 -6.02 10.29 19.48
C ASN A 58 -7.33 9.86 18.79
N LYS A 59 -8.41 10.65 18.90
CA LYS A 59 -9.69 10.28 18.26
C LYS A 59 -9.66 10.46 16.73
N LYS A 60 -8.70 11.23 16.19
CA LYS A 60 -8.50 11.47 14.76
C LYS A 60 -7.57 10.43 14.13
N LEU A 61 -6.33 10.35 14.60
CA LEU A 61 -5.37 9.29 14.28
C LEU A 61 -5.58 8.14 15.28
N ILE A 62 -6.40 7.16 14.90
CA ILE A 62 -6.90 6.12 15.81
C ILE A 62 -6.01 4.88 15.88
N GLY A 63 -5.01 4.78 15.01
CA GLY A 63 -4.06 3.68 15.04
C GLY A 63 -2.83 3.98 14.21
N ALA A 64 -1.70 3.43 14.64
CA ALA A 64 -0.45 3.56 13.93
C ALA A 64 0.40 2.32 14.19
N ARG A 65 0.95 1.74 13.12
CA ARG A 65 1.81 0.56 13.19
C ARG A 65 3.00 0.70 12.26
N TYR A 66 4.06 -0.04 12.55
CA TYR A 66 5.19 -0.18 11.64
C TYR A 66 5.56 -1.65 11.42
N PHE A 67 6.13 -1.94 10.26
CA PHE A 67 6.56 -3.27 9.85
C PHE A 67 7.99 -3.20 9.32
N ASN A 68 8.95 -3.42 10.22
CA ASN A 68 10.39 -3.27 9.95
C ASN A 68 11.16 -4.59 10.04
N LYS A 69 10.59 -5.63 10.67
CA LYS A 69 11.26 -6.93 10.90
C LYS A 69 11.83 -7.58 9.65
N GLY A 70 11.20 -7.40 8.49
CA GLY A 70 11.73 -7.90 7.23
C GLY A 70 12.98 -7.20 6.76
N TYR A 71 13.03 -5.89 6.98
CA TYR A 71 14.17 -5.06 6.64
C TYR A 71 15.32 -5.27 7.66
N GLU A 72 15.01 -5.44 8.96
CA GLU A 72 15.98 -5.86 9.99
C GLU A 72 16.64 -7.20 9.65
N ALA A 73 15.83 -8.18 9.22
CA ALA A 73 16.34 -9.49 8.81
C ALA A 73 17.23 -9.41 7.56
N TYR A 74 16.96 -8.48 6.64
CA TYR A 74 17.77 -8.26 5.44
C TYR A 74 19.12 -7.59 5.75
N GLU A 75 19.12 -6.52 6.55
CA GLU A 75 20.36 -5.81 6.91
C GLU A 75 21.27 -6.65 7.82
N GLY A 76 20.72 -7.70 8.46
CA GLY A 76 21.47 -8.54 9.41
C GLY A 76 21.91 -7.79 10.67
N ALA A 77 21.35 -6.59 10.90
CA ALA A 77 21.65 -5.71 12.00
C ALA A 77 20.35 -5.01 12.46
N PRO A 78 20.26 -4.61 13.75
CA PRO A 78 19.17 -3.77 14.22
C PRO A 78 19.09 -2.49 13.41
N LEU A 79 17.88 -2.10 13.01
CA LEU A 79 17.69 -0.85 12.30
C LEU A 79 17.82 0.35 13.23
N ASN A 80 18.10 1.50 12.61
CA ASN A 80 17.99 2.77 13.28
C ASN A 80 16.60 2.90 13.94
N ILE A 81 16.56 3.52 15.13
CA ILE A 81 15.34 3.77 15.89
C ILE A 81 14.26 4.49 15.06
N SER A 82 14.63 5.27 14.04
CA SER A 82 13.69 5.90 13.09
C SER A 82 12.79 4.90 12.34
N PHE A 83 13.22 3.65 12.20
CA PHE A 83 12.44 2.57 11.58
C PHE A 83 11.70 1.69 12.59
N GLN A 84 11.88 1.95 13.88
CA GLN A 84 11.26 1.23 14.99
C GLN A 84 10.08 2.02 15.61
N THR A 85 9.50 2.93 14.82
CA THR A 85 8.37 3.79 15.20
C THR A 85 7.48 4.03 13.97
N PRO A 86 6.15 4.22 14.12
CA PRO A 86 5.28 4.68 13.04
C PRO A 86 5.55 6.13 12.62
N ARG A 87 6.39 6.87 13.36
CA ARG A 87 6.71 8.28 13.11
C ARG A 87 7.28 8.49 11.71
N ASP A 88 6.74 9.49 11.02
CA ASP A 88 7.25 9.97 9.74
C ASP A 88 8.47 10.87 9.96
N THR A 89 9.56 10.61 9.25
CA THR A 89 10.77 11.44 9.27
C THR A 89 11.09 12.03 7.89
N ASP A 90 10.24 11.76 6.90
CA ASP A 90 10.38 12.18 5.51
C ASP A 90 9.34 13.26 5.15
N GLY A 91 8.10 13.07 5.62
CA GLY A 91 6.98 13.99 5.44
C GLY A 91 5.96 13.52 4.40
N HIS A 92 6.33 12.61 3.49
CA HIS A 92 5.42 12.13 2.45
C HIS A 92 4.17 11.43 3.02
N GLY A 93 4.34 10.60 4.04
CA GLY A 93 3.21 9.89 4.69
C GLY A 93 2.25 10.88 5.34
N THR A 94 2.79 11.85 6.07
CA THR A 94 2.05 12.94 6.71
C THR A 94 1.30 13.80 5.70
N HIS A 95 1.96 14.21 4.61
CA HIS A 95 1.34 15.01 3.54
C HIS A 95 0.21 14.25 2.85
N THR A 96 0.40 12.96 2.55
CA THR A 96 -0.60 12.13 1.89
C THR A 96 -1.81 11.89 2.79
N LEU A 97 -1.57 11.53 4.06
CA LEU A 97 -2.64 11.23 5.01
C LEU A 97 -3.47 12.48 5.34
N SER A 98 -2.83 13.65 5.48
CA SER A 98 -3.52 14.93 5.68
C SER A 98 -4.32 15.37 4.44
N THR A 99 -3.83 15.10 3.22
CA THR A 99 -4.60 15.35 1.98
C THR A 99 -5.85 14.47 1.89
N ALA A 100 -5.78 13.22 2.35
CA ALA A 100 -6.91 12.31 2.31
C ALA A 100 -7.93 12.60 3.42
N GLY A 101 -7.44 12.74 4.65
CA GLY A 101 -8.27 12.76 5.86
C GLY A 101 -7.84 13.77 6.90
N GLY A 102 -7.07 14.80 6.58
CA GLY A 102 -6.72 15.86 7.53
C GLY A 102 -7.95 16.68 7.97
N THR A 103 -7.98 17.09 9.24
CA THR A 103 -8.99 18.03 9.75
C THR A 103 -8.83 19.43 9.16
N PHE A 104 -9.72 20.35 9.52
CA PHE A 104 -9.62 21.75 9.12
C PHE A 104 -8.51 22.45 9.90
N VAL A 105 -7.54 23.02 9.19
CA VAL A 105 -6.43 23.79 9.75
C VAL A 105 -6.47 25.20 9.17
N ALA A 106 -6.84 26.18 10.00
CA ALA A 106 -6.94 27.58 9.57
C ALA A 106 -5.56 28.23 9.42
N ASN A 107 -5.44 29.23 8.56
CA ASN A 107 -4.20 29.98 8.31
C ASN A 107 -3.01 29.12 7.88
N ALA A 108 -3.29 27.98 7.22
CA ALA A 108 -2.27 27.13 6.64
C ALA A 108 -1.66 27.83 5.42
N SER A 109 -0.34 27.84 5.33
CA SER A 109 0.39 28.37 4.19
C SER A 109 1.77 27.72 4.07
N PHE A 110 2.34 27.73 2.86
CA PHE A 110 3.71 27.34 2.62
C PHE A 110 4.53 28.59 2.26
N PHE A 111 5.34 29.10 3.20
CA PHE A 111 6.06 30.36 3.06
C PHE A 111 5.18 31.54 2.60
N GLY A 112 3.94 31.60 3.07
CA GLY A 112 2.96 32.63 2.70
C GLY A 112 2.18 32.35 1.40
N TYR A 113 2.54 31.31 0.64
CA TYR A 113 1.77 30.86 -0.51
C TYR A 113 0.63 29.94 -0.09
N GLY A 114 -0.49 30.01 -0.83
CA GLY A 114 -1.65 29.14 -0.60
C GLY A 114 -2.37 29.40 0.72
N ASN A 115 -2.35 30.65 1.21
CA ASN A 115 -2.97 31.02 2.48
C ASN A 115 -4.47 30.69 2.49
N GLY A 116 -4.90 29.90 3.47
CA GLY A 116 -6.28 29.49 3.61
C GLY A 116 -6.47 28.41 4.67
N THR A 117 -7.58 27.69 4.56
CA THR A 117 -7.87 26.54 5.43
C THR A 117 -7.49 25.25 4.72
N ALA A 118 -6.46 24.55 5.22
CA ALA A 118 -6.13 23.22 4.73
C ALA A 118 -7.12 22.19 5.28
N LYS A 119 -7.52 21.21 4.47
CA LYS A 119 -8.32 20.06 4.89
C LYS A 119 -8.11 18.88 3.96
N GLY A 120 -8.35 17.68 4.47
CA GLY A 120 -8.39 16.49 3.64
C GLY A 120 -9.67 16.39 2.80
N GLY A 121 -9.71 15.43 1.88
CA GLY A 121 -10.93 15.06 1.16
C GLY A 121 -12.09 14.68 2.10
N SER A 122 -11.78 14.00 3.21
CA SER A 122 -12.73 13.65 4.27
C SER A 122 -12.25 14.14 5.65
N PRO A 123 -12.54 15.41 6.03
CA PRO A 123 -12.01 16.01 7.25
C PRO A 123 -12.53 15.41 8.56
N HIS A 124 -13.69 14.74 8.52
CA HIS A 124 -14.27 14.06 9.67
C HIS A 124 -13.93 12.56 9.73
N ALA A 125 -13.21 12.03 8.74
CA ALA A 125 -12.74 10.65 8.77
C ALA A 125 -11.73 10.44 9.91
N ARG A 126 -11.68 9.22 10.42
CA ARG A 126 -10.61 8.75 11.29
C ARG A 126 -9.52 8.16 10.42
N VAL A 127 -8.27 8.33 10.80
CA VAL A 127 -7.12 7.90 10.01
C VAL A 127 -6.28 6.90 10.78
N ALA A 128 -5.65 5.97 10.06
CA ALA A 128 -4.69 5.04 10.63
C ALA A 128 -3.46 4.93 9.72
N ALA A 129 -2.27 4.90 10.32
CA ALA A 129 -1.01 4.92 9.59
C ALA A 129 -0.26 3.59 9.68
N TYR A 130 0.30 3.12 8.56
CA TYR A 130 1.05 1.87 8.52
C TYR A 130 2.38 2.11 7.81
N LYS A 131 3.46 2.19 8.59
CA LYS A 131 4.81 2.40 8.07
C LYS A 131 5.43 1.06 7.66
N GLY A 132 5.64 0.87 6.36
CA GLY A 132 6.38 -0.28 5.83
C GLY A 132 7.68 0.17 5.16
N LEU A 133 8.67 -0.73 5.12
CA LEU A 133 9.87 -0.56 4.31
C LEU A 133 9.79 -1.46 3.09
N SER A 134 9.92 -0.87 1.90
CA SER A 134 10.11 -1.61 0.66
C SER A 134 11.59 -1.77 0.39
N LEU A 135 12.01 -2.97 0.03
CA LEU A 135 13.39 -3.28 -0.35
C LEU A 135 13.63 -3.07 -1.87
N SER A 136 12.63 -2.58 -2.61
CA SER A 136 12.79 -2.23 -4.01
C SER A 136 13.40 -0.83 -4.14
N SER A 137 14.48 -0.72 -4.90
CA SER A 137 15.15 0.56 -5.23
C SER A 137 14.39 1.40 -6.26
N THR A 138 13.23 0.94 -6.71
CA THR A 138 12.44 1.54 -7.79
C THR A 138 10.96 1.51 -7.44
N SER A 139 10.32 2.67 -7.44
CA SER A 139 8.86 2.76 -7.42
C SER A 139 8.30 2.49 -8.82
N LEU A 140 7.08 1.96 -8.90
CA LEU A 140 6.36 1.91 -10.16
C LEU A 140 6.21 3.33 -10.72
N ALA A 141 6.38 3.52 -12.03
CA ALA A 141 6.09 4.81 -12.64
C ALA A 141 4.60 5.15 -12.51
N LYS A 142 4.21 6.39 -12.85
CA LYS A 142 2.80 6.75 -12.91
C LYS A 142 2.14 5.95 -14.03
N GLY A 143 1.09 5.19 -13.73
CA GLY A 143 0.47 4.34 -14.73
C GLY A 143 -0.63 3.43 -14.20
N LYS A 144 -1.28 2.73 -15.14
CA LYS A 144 -2.20 1.63 -14.88
C LYS A 144 -1.49 0.34 -15.26
N TYR A 145 -1.38 -0.58 -14.31
CA TYR A 145 -0.65 -1.83 -14.52
C TYR A 145 -1.59 -3.02 -14.42
N PRO A 146 -1.80 -3.80 -15.50
CA PRO A 146 -2.69 -4.94 -15.48
C PRO A 146 -2.17 -5.98 -14.49
N ILE A 147 -3.07 -6.59 -13.71
CA ILE A 147 -2.76 -7.72 -12.85
C ILE A 147 -3.12 -8.99 -13.60
N ILE A 148 -2.17 -9.91 -13.71
CA ILE A 148 -2.36 -11.19 -14.41
C ILE A 148 -2.00 -12.37 -13.53
N MET A 149 -2.73 -13.47 -13.66
CA MET A 149 -2.30 -14.74 -13.09
C MET A 149 -1.12 -15.28 -13.89
N SER A 150 -0.08 -15.74 -13.20
CA SER A 150 1.07 -16.36 -13.85
C SER A 150 0.68 -17.56 -14.74
N THR A 151 -0.37 -18.30 -14.38
CA THR A 151 -0.94 -19.40 -15.18
C THR A 151 -1.51 -18.96 -16.53
N ASP A 152 -2.06 -17.74 -16.63
CA ASP A 152 -2.61 -17.19 -17.88
C ASP A 152 -1.47 -16.75 -18.83
N ALA A 153 -0.33 -16.41 -18.25
CA ALA A 153 0.90 -16.07 -18.93
C ALA A 153 1.82 -17.27 -19.21
N LYS A 154 1.37 -18.50 -19.02
CA LYS A 154 2.19 -19.71 -19.22
C LYS A 154 2.67 -19.86 -20.66
N THR A 155 3.93 -20.27 -20.84
CA THR A 155 4.48 -20.66 -22.15
C THR A 155 3.90 -22.00 -22.64
N ALA A 156 3.98 -22.28 -23.94
CA ALA A 156 3.47 -23.54 -24.50
C ALA A 156 4.18 -24.78 -23.90
N ASN A 157 5.45 -24.66 -23.55
CA ASN A 157 6.31 -25.76 -23.12
C ASN A 157 6.34 -26.01 -21.61
N SER A 158 5.70 -25.15 -20.81
CA SER A 158 5.71 -25.26 -19.35
C SER A 158 4.42 -25.83 -18.80
N THR A 159 4.48 -26.46 -17.62
CA THR A 159 3.28 -26.92 -16.92
C THR A 159 2.59 -25.76 -16.20
N GLU A 160 1.33 -25.93 -15.85
CA GLU A 160 0.58 -24.93 -15.07
C GLU A 160 1.22 -24.69 -13.70
N ASN A 161 1.79 -25.73 -13.10
CA ASN A 161 2.50 -25.58 -11.82
C ASN A 161 3.80 -24.79 -11.98
N ASP A 162 4.53 -24.95 -13.08
CA ASP A 162 5.75 -24.16 -13.34
C ASP A 162 5.43 -22.68 -13.52
N ALA A 163 4.32 -22.38 -14.20
CA ALA A 163 3.82 -21.02 -14.35
C ALA A 163 3.35 -20.45 -13.02
N ARG A 164 2.51 -21.18 -12.28
CA ARG A 164 2.02 -20.80 -10.95
C ARG A 164 3.15 -20.48 -9.98
N LEU A 165 4.26 -21.20 -10.08
CA LEU A 165 5.46 -21.00 -9.26
C LEU A 165 6.44 -19.99 -9.86
N CYS A 166 6.14 -19.38 -11.01
CA CYS A 166 7.02 -18.44 -11.71
C CYS A 166 8.45 -18.97 -11.80
N LEU A 167 8.59 -20.21 -12.28
CA LEU A 167 9.88 -20.83 -12.58
C LEU A 167 10.51 -20.23 -13.83
N TYR A 168 11.83 -20.27 -13.92
CA TYR A 168 12.56 -19.82 -15.11
C TYR A 168 12.00 -20.44 -16.40
N GLY A 169 11.75 -19.57 -17.40
CA GLY A 169 11.19 -19.96 -18.70
C GLY A 169 9.71 -20.32 -18.71
N SER A 170 9.00 -20.22 -17.58
CA SER A 170 7.58 -20.59 -17.52
C SER A 170 6.60 -19.50 -17.95
N LEU A 171 7.07 -18.25 -18.02
CA LEU A 171 6.26 -17.08 -18.35
C LEU A 171 6.53 -16.57 -19.77
N ASP A 172 5.46 -16.32 -20.51
CA ASP A 172 5.46 -15.71 -21.84
C ASP A 172 5.60 -14.19 -21.71
N SER A 173 6.78 -13.69 -22.08
CA SER A 173 7.10 -12.25 -22.02
C SER A 173 6.10 -11.35 -22.75
N ALA A 174 5.47 -11.83 -23.84
CA ALA A 174 4.49 -11.03 -24.58
C ALA A 174 3.21 -10.77 -23.76
N LYS A 175 2.90 -11.66 -22.82
CA LYS A 175 1.74 -11.54 -21.93
C LYS A 175 2.09 -10.83 -20.62
N VAL A 176 3.34 -10.94 -20.17
CA VAL A 176 3.81 -10.39 -18.88
C VAL A 176 4.26 -8.93 -18.98
N ASN A 177 4.75 -8.49 -20.14
CA ASN A 177 5.35 -7.16 -20.28
C ASN A 177 4.43 -6.02 -19.79
N GLY A 178 4.91 -5.23 -18.83
CA GLY A 178 4.19 -4.10 -18.26
C GLY A 178 3.13 -4.47 -17.21
N SER A 179 3.02 -5.74 -16.82
CA SER A 179 2.01 -6.24 -15.88
C SER A 179 2.56 -6.49 -14.48
N ILE A 180 1.65 -6.58 -13.50
CA ILE A 180 1.92 -7.10 -12.17
C ILE A 180 1.48 -8.56 -12.16
N VAL A 181 2.42 -9.47 -11.89
CA VAL A 181 2.18 -10.91 -12.01
C VAL A 181 1.86 -11.52 -10.64
N ILE A 182 0.80 -12.32 -10.56
CA ILE A 182 0.48 -13.12 -9.38
C ILE A 182 1.21 -14.46 -9.45
N CYS A 183 2.15 -14.68 -8.52
CA CYS A 183 2.89 -15.93 -8.34
C CYS A 183 2.49 -16.58 -7.01
N ALA A 184 2.55 -17.90 -6.92
CA ALA A 184 2.31 -18.62 -5.66
C ALA A 184 3.61 -19.10 -5.02
N ARG A 185 3.60 -19.22 -3.68
CA ARG A 185 4.66 -19.93 -2.96
C ARG A 185 4.63 -21.43 -3.29
N GLY A 186 5.80 -22.04 -3.19
CA GLY A 186 5.99 -23.46 -3.40
C GLY A 186 7.42 -23.89 -3.09
N THR A 187 7.96 -24.73 -3.96
CA THR A 187 9.24 -25.43 -3.76
C THR A 187 10.47 -24.57 -4.08
N ASN A 188 10.34 -23.57 -4.95
CA ASN A 188 11.42 -22.67 -5.32
C ASN A 188 11.44 -21.40 -4.46
N ALA A 189 12.54 -20.65 -4.51
CA ALA A 189 12.76 -19.52 -3.62
C ALA A 189 11.74 -18.41 -3.88
N ARG A 190 11.31 -17.72 -2.82
CA ARG A 190 10.32 -16.64 -2.95
C ARG A 190 10.92 -15.48 -3.75
N VAL A 191 12.15 -15.10 -3.44
CA VAL A 191 12.90 -14.02 -4.10
C VAL A 191 13.10 -14.25 -5.60
N GLU A 192 13.44 -15.49 -5.99
CA GLU A 192 13.69 -15.92 -7.37
C GLU A 192 12.51 -15.61 -8.30
N LYS A 193 11.28 -15.73 -7.81
CA LYS A 193 10.07 -15.45 -8.59
C LYS A 193 10.02 -14.00 -9.08
N GLY A 194 10.53 -13.07 -8.26
CA GLY A 194 10.60 -11.67 -8.63
C GLY A 194 11.58 -11.42 -9.77
N GLU A 195 12.67 -12.19 -9.84
CA GLU A 195 13.64 -12.15 -10.93
C GLU A 195 13.02 -12.66 -12.23
N VAL A 196 12.36 -13.82 -12.18
CA VAL A 196 11.67 -14.40 -13.35
C VAL A 196 10.60 -13.46 -13.89
N VAL A 197 9.81 -12.83 -13.01
CA VAL A 197 8.79 -11.85 -13.43
C VAL A 197 9.43 -10.61 -14.06
N LEU A 198 10.54 -10.11 -13.50
CA LEU A 198 11.26 -8.97 -14.06
C LEU A 198 11.86 -9.30 -15.43
N GLU A 199 12.49 -10.46 -15.58
CA GLU A 199 13.06 -10.94 -16.85
C GLU A 199 11.98 -11.10 -17.95
N ALA A 200 10.77 -11.51 -17.56
CA ALA A 200 9.62 -11.59 -18.46
C ALA A 200 9.02 -10.20 -18.80
N GLY A 201 9.57 -9.10 -18.29
CA GLY A 201 9.11 -7.73 -18.52
C GLY A 201 8.03 -7.24 -17.56
N GLY A 202 7.76 -8.00 -16.50
CA GLY A 202 6.80 -7.61 -15.46
C GLY A 202 7.33 -6.46 -14.63
N VAL A 203 6.43 -5.58 -14.19
CA VAL A 203 6.78 -4.38 -13.43
C VAL A 203 6.60 -4.56 -11.93
N GLY A 204 5.91 -5.62 -11.50
CA GLY A 204 5.69 -5.93 -10.10
C GLY A 204 5.15 -7.35 -9.91
N MET A 205 5.08 -7.79 -8.66
CA MET A 205 4.62 -9.14 -8.32
C MET A 205 3.73 -9.17 -7.08
N VAL A 206 2.69 -9.99 -7.11
CA VAL A 206 1.95 -10.39 -5.91
C VAL A 206 2.27 -11.85 -5.61
N LEU A 207 2.82 -12.11 -4.42
CA LEU A 207 3.17 -13.46 -3.98
C LEU A 207 2.09 -14.01 -3.03
N ILE A 208 1.36 -15.04 -3.45
CA ILE A 208 0.27 -15.63 -2.66
C ILE A 208 0.70 -16.90 -1.94
N ASN A 209 0.27 -17.05 -0.69
CA ASN A 209 0.41 -18.31 0.05
C ASN A 209 -0.57 -19.37 -0.52
N PRO A 210 -0.15 -20.64 -0.70
CA PRO A 210 -1.08 -21.71 -1.01
C PRO A 210 -1.98 -22.03 0.19
N ALA A 211 -3.15 -22.64 -0.06
CA ALA A 211 -4.12 -23.02 0.97
C ALA A 211 -3.54 -23.91 2.09
N THR A 212 -2.47 -24.64 1.79
CA THR A 212 -1.81 -25.59 2.69
C THR A 212 -0.66 -24.97 3.49
N ALA A 213 -0.26 -23.73 3.19
CA ALA A 213 0.80 -23.03 3.92
C ALA A 213 0.22 -22.29 5.13
N SER A 214 1.04 -22.09 6.16
CA SER A 214 0.67 -21.22 7.29
C SER A 214 0.31 -19.80 6.79
N ASN A 215 -0.59 -19.11 7.49
CA ASN A 215 -0.97 -17.71 7.21
C ASN A 215 0.15 -16.70 7.51
N ASN A 216 1.41 -17.16 7.51
CA ASN A 216 2.57 -16.34 7.79
C ASN A 216 2.99 -15.63 6.50
N ILE A 217 3.07 -14.31 6.57
CA ILE A 217 3.68 -13.46 5.54
C ILE A 217 5.16 -13.33 5.88
N ILE A 218 6.03 -13.70 4.95
CA ILE A 218 7.48 -13.53 5.09
C ILE A 218 7.89 -12.37 4.18
N PRO A 219 8.48 -11.30 4.73
CA PRO A 219 8.87 -10.11 3.97
C PRO A 219 10.22 -10.33 3.26
N ASP A 220 10.21 -11.03 2.13
CA ASP A 220 11.44 -11.21 1.34
C ASP A 220 11.73 -10.00 0.44
N LYS A 221 13.02 -9.80 0.17
CA LYS A 221 13.49 -8.81 -0.79
C LYS A 221 13.27 -9.30 -2.22
N HIS A 222 12.47 -8.57 -2.99
CA HIS A 222 12.33 -8.82 -4.42
C HIS A 222 13.03 -7.71 -5.23
N ILE A 223 13.53 -8.09 -6.41
CA ILE A 223 14.20 -7.18 -7.35
C ILE A 223 13.22 -6.16 -7.98
N LEU A 224 11.92 -6.47 -7.96
CA LEU A 224 10.83 -5.60 -8.38
C LEU A 224 9.88 -5.27 -7.21
N PRO A 225 9.01 -4.24 -7.33
CA PRO A 225 7.93 -4.00 -6.39
C PRO A 225 7.08 -5.24 -6.17
N ALA A 226 7.06 -5.77 -4.94
CA ALA A 226 6.31 -6.97 -4.63
C ALA A 226 5.58 -6.89 -3.29
N VAL A 227 4.42 -7.55 -3.22
CA VAL A 227 3.65 -7.72 -1.98
C VAL A 227 3.34 -9.19 -1.77
N ALA A 228 3.49 -9.68 -0.54
CA ALA A 228 3.11 -11.03 -0.17
C ALA A 228 1.76 -11.02 0.57
N MET A 229 0.88 -11.96 0.22
CA MET A 229 -0.49 -12.05 0.76
C MET A 229 -0.76 -13.43 1.36
N THR A 230 -1.61 -13.46 2.39
CA THR A 230 -2.15 -14.71 2.92
C THR A 230 -3.09 -15.38 1.91
N TYR A 231 -3.38 -16.67 2.11
CA TYR A 231 -4.32 -17.38 1.24
C TYR A 231 -5.71 -16.74 1.29
N SER A 232 -6.23 -16.43 2.49
CA SER A 232 -7.56 -15.82 2.65
C SER A 232 -7.69 -14.47 1.95
N ASP A 233 -6.68 -13.60 2.07
CA ASP A 233 -6.72 -12.28 1.43
C ASP A 233 -6.58 -12.40 -0.09
N SER A 234 -5.81 -13.39 -0.55
CA SER A 234 -5.62 -13.64 -1.98
C SER A 234 -6.92 -14.03 -2.68
N GLN A 235 -7.86 -14.74 -2.01
CA GLN A 235 -9.15 -15.10 -2.61
C GLN A 235 -9.99 -13.88 -2.99
N THR A 236 -9.91 -12.80 -2.21
CA THR A 236 -10.59 -11.54 -2.53
C THR A 236 -10.01 -10.89 -3.78
N LEU A 237 -8.67 -10.84 -3.90
CA LEU A 237 -7.99 -10.35 -5.09
C LEU A 237 -8.32 -11.21 -6.32
N LEU A 238 -8.28 -12.54 -6.15
CA LEU A 238 -8.52 -13.51 -7.22
C LEU A 238 -9.95 -13.44 -7.77
N CYS A 239 -10.94 -13.29 -6.89
CA CYS A 239 -12.34 -13.10 -7.26
C CYS A 239 -12.56 -11.80 -8.06
N HIS A 240 -11.79 -10.74 -7.76
CA HIS A 240 -11.85 -9.50 -8.54
C HIS A 240 -11.16 -9.66 -9.91
N THR A 241 -10.03 -10.36 -9.99
CA THR A 241 -9.36 -10.62 -11.27
C THR A 241 -10.15 -11.56 -12.20
N SER A 242 -10.92 -12.51 -11.68
CA SER A 242 -11.72 -13.44 -12.50
C SER A 242 -13.00 -12.82 -13.06
N ASN A 243 -13.55 -11.80 -12.38
CA ASN A 243 -14.82 -11.16 -12.74
C ASN A 243 -14.67 -9.86 -13.56
N GLN A 244 -13.46 -9.34 -13.70
CA GLN A 244 -13.18 -8.14 -14.50
C GLN A 244 -12.04 -8.39 -15.48
N THR A 245 -12.29 -8.15 -16.77
CA THR A 245 -11.25 -8.07 -17.79
C THR A 245 -10.42 -6.81 -17.55
N GLY A 246 -9.24 -6.98 -16.94
CA GLY A 246 -8.26 -5.92 -16.72
C GLY A 246 -8.41 -5.21 -15.38
N LEU A 247 -7.99 -5.87 -14.30
CA LEU A 247 -7.73 -5.21 -13.02
C LEU A 247 -6.41 -4.44 -13.13
N TYR A 248 -6.40 -3.16 -12.79
CA TYR A 248 -5.20 -2.31 -12.86
C TYR A 248 -4.85 -1.71 -11.50
N ILE A 249 -3.57 -1.71 -11.13
CA ILE A 249 -3.09 -0.83 -10.06
C ILE A 249 -2.77 0.54 -10.67
N SER A 250 -3.43 1.59 -10.19
CA SER A 250 -3.08 2.98 -10.54
C SER A 250 -2.08 3.52 -9.53
N HIS A 251 -0.86 3.81 -9.98
CA HIS A 251 0.09 4.58 -9.20
C HIS A 251 0.00 6.05 -9.62
N GLU A 252 -0.53 6.92 -8.76
CA GLU A 252 -0.58 8.37 -9.01
C GLU A 252 0.58 9.08 -8.30
N LEU A 253 1.66 9.35 -9.02
CA LEU A 253 2.78 10.17 -8.50
C LEU A 253 2.53 11.69 -8.52
N ASN A 254 1.29 12.13 -8.74
CA ASN A 254 0.93 13.55 -8.64
C ASN A 254 -0.39 13.69 -7.87
N ALA A 255 -0.34 13.66 -6.54
CA ALA A 255 -1.32 14.37 -5.73
C ALA A 255 -1.03 15.88 -5.76
N VAL A 256 -0.90 16.44 -6.97
CA VAL A 256 -1.07 17.86 -7.28
C VAL A 256 -1.79 17.91 -8.62
N ARG A 257 -3.12 17.79 -8.57
CA ARG A 257 -4.00 18.46 -9.52
C ARG A 257 -5.15 19.09 -8.75
N PHE A 258 -4.94 20.39 -8.52
CA PHE A 258 -5.96 21.38 -8.25
C PHE A 258 -7.17 21.16 -9.18
N TYR A 259 -8.35 21.00 -8.57
CA TYR A 259 -9.57 21.58 -9.14
C TYR A 259 -10.12 22.54 -8.09
N LEU A 260 -9.58 23.76 -8.14
CA LEU A 260 -10.32 24.93 -7.70
C LEU A 260 -11.27 25.25 -8.85
N VAL A 261 -12.54 24.90 -8.71
CA VAL A 261 -13.61 25.51 -9.51
C VAL A 261 -14.70 25.85 -8.51
N LEU A 262 -15.05 27.14 -8.50
CA LEU A 262 -16.08 27.76 -7.66
C LEU A 262 -17.41 26.99 -7.70
#